data_AF-A0A845YJ87-F1
#
_entry.id   AF-A0A845YJ87-F1
#
_cell.length_a   1.000
_cell.length_b   1.000
_cell.length_c   1.000
_cell.angle_alpha   90.00
_cell.angle_beta   90.00
_cell.angle_gamma   90.00
#
_symmetry.space_group_name_H-M   'P 1'
#
loop_
_entity.id
_entity.type
_entity.pdbx_description
1 polymer ?
#
loop_
_entity_poly.entity_id
_entity_poly.type
_entity_poly.pdbx_seq_one_letter_code
_entity_poly.pdbx_strand_id
1 'polypeptide(L)'
;MHNISIEEIEEKIEAGEEVIDCCFDSATTRVGTRRQMASRRKHNIEPTKVEIPSSMLTELDTMAKELNISISAVIKMMLRRALDEHYLAKQQIKSEM
;
A
#
# COMPACT_ATOMS: atom_id res chain seq x y z
N MET A 1 11.08 -17.44 -25.10
CA MET A 1 9.92 -16.52 -25.05
C MET A 1 8.68 -17.38 -25.05
N HIS A 2 7.88 -17.37 -23.98
CA HIS A 2 6.65 -18.16 -23.90
C HIS A 2 5.46 -17.23 -24.06
N ASN A 3 4.77 -17.38 -25.19
CA ASN A 3 3.49 -16.74 -25.48
C ASN A 3 2.41 -17.67 -24.94
N ILE A 4 1.48 -17.14 -24.17
CA ILE A 4 0.33 -17.90 -23.65
C ILE A 4 -0.64 -18.15 -24.81
N SER A 5 -1.13 -19.37 -24.95
CA SER A 5 -2.10 -19.73 -26.00
C SER A 5 -3.48 -19.14 -25.67
N ILE A 6 -4.31 -18.95 -26.71
CA ILE A 6 -5.70 -18.50 -26.54
C ILE A 6 -6.49 -19.47 -25.63
N GLU A 7 -6.20 -20.76 -25.75
CA GLU A 7 -6.82 -21.83 -24.96
C GLU A 7 -6.54 -21.68 -23.44
N GLU A 8 -5.33 -21.26 -23.07
CA GLU A 8 -4.96 -21.00 -21.66
C GLU A 8 -5.64 -19.74 -21.08
N ILE A 9 -6.10 -18.84 -21.95
CA ILE A 9 -6.82 -17.63 -21.53
C ILE A 9 -8.29 -17.98 -21.26
N GLU A 10 -8.89 -18.80 -22.12
CA GLU A 10 -10.27 -19.27 -21.96
C GLU A 10 -10.43 -20.08 -20.67
N GLU A 11 -9.49 -20.98 -20.37
CA GLU A 11 -9.51 -21.79 -19.15
C GLU A 11 -9.46 -20.93 -17.86
N LYS A 12 -8.76 -19.79 -17.89
CA LYS A 12 -8.65 -18.89 -16.74
C LYS A 12 -9.88 -18.00 -16.54
N ILE A 13 -10.54 -17.63 -17.64
CA ILE A 13 -11.83 -16.95 -17.58
C ILE A 13 -12.88 -17.91 -17.00
N GLU A 14 -12.87 -19.18 -17.43
CA GLU A 14 -13.75 -20.22 -16.87
C GLU A 14 -13.47 -20.50 -15.39
N ALA A 15 -12.22 -20.36 -14.93
CA ALA A 15 -11.84 -20.44 -13.52
C ALA A 15 -12.27 -19.23 -12.68
N GLY A 16 -12.86 -18.19 -13.29
CA GLY A 16 -13.34 -16.98 -12.61
C GLY A 16 -12.24 -15.97 -12.27
N GLU A 17 -11.08 -16.04 -12.92
CA GLU A 17 -10.03 -15.03 -12.77
C GLU A 17 -10.34 -13.80 -13.63
N GLU A 18 -10.31 -12.58 -13.04
CA GLU A 18 -10.46 -11.33 -13.79
C GLU A 18 -9.20 -11.05 -14.66
N VAL A 19 -9.24 -11.44 -15.93
CA VAL A 19 -8.13 -11.33 -16.90
C VAL A 19 -7.85 -9.88 -17.34
N ILE A 20 -8.77 -8.95 -17.06
CA ILE A 20 -8.77 -7.59 -17.62
C ILE A 20 -7.64 -6.72 -17.05
N ASP A 21 -7.31 -6.85 -15.76
CA ASP A 21 -6.37 -5.93 -15.09
C ASP A 21 -4.87 -6.25 -15.35
N CYS A 22 -4.56 -7.46 -15.82
CA CYS A 22 -3.17 -7.90 -16.03
C CYS A 22 -2.67 -7.77 -17.48
N CYS A 23 -3.58 -7.58 -18.44
CA CYS A 23 -3.28 -7.74 -19.87
C CYS A 23 -3.57 -6.50 -20.72
N PHE A 24 -4.24 -5.48 -20.17
CA PHE A 24 -4.63 -4.28 -20.91
C PHE A 24 -3.94 -3.04 -20.35
N ASP A 25 -2.97 -2.52 -21.12
CA ASP A 25 -2.40 -1.19 -20.93
C ASP A 25 -3.11 -0.25 -21.94
N SER A 26 -3.89 0.73 -21.47
CA SER A 26 -4.71 1.60 -22.34
C SER A 26 -3.90 2.46 -23.32
N ALA A 27 -2.60 2.60 -23.08
CA ALA A 27 -1.66 3.33 -23.93
C ALA A 27 -1.05 2.46 -25.06
N THR A 28 -1.21 1.14 -25.02
CA THR A 28 -0.56 0.23 -25.98
C THR A 28 -1.60 -0.77 -26.50
N THR A 29 -2.05 -0.60 -27.74
CA THR A 29 -2.92 -1.54 -28.47
C THR A 29 -2.18 -2.83 -28.84
N ARG A 30 -1.42 -3.42 -27.91
CA ARG A 30 -0.67 -4.65 -28.13
C ARG A 30 -0.90 -5.58 -26.94
N VAL A 31 -2.05 -6.25 -27.02
CA VAL A 31 -2.42 -7.39 -26.18
C VAL A 31 -1.31 -8.44 -26.25
N GLY A 32 -0.99 -9.08 -25.12
CA GLY A 32 -0.14 -10.28 -25.10
C GLY A 32 1.26 -10.13 -24.50
N THR A 33 1.64 -8.98 -23.95
CA THR A 33 2.86 -8.89 -23.14
C THR A 33 2.50 -8.94 -21.67
N ARG A 34 2.66 -10.10 -21.02
CA ARG A 34 2.54 -10.24 -19.57
C ARG A 34 3.67 -9.48 -18.89
N ARG A 35 3.49 -8.18 -18.66
CA ARG A 35 4.30 -7.48 -17.65
C ARG A 35 3.71 -7.83 -16.30
N GLN A 36 4.54 -8.26 -15.35
CA GLN A 36 4.17 -8.14 -13.95
C GLN A 36 3.85 -6.66 -13.74
N MET A 37 2.58 -6.32 -13.59
CA MET A 37 2.19 -5.06 -12.99
C MET A 37 2.83 -5.09 -11.61
N ALA A 38 3.98 -4.41 -11.45
CA ALA A 38 4.45 -4.05 -10.14
C ALA A 38 3.30 -3.25 -9.56
N SER A 39 2.56 -3.85 -8.62
CA SER A 39 1.45 -3.21 -7.91
C SER A 39 1.83 -1.74 -7.74
N ARG A 40 1.02 -0.81 -8.26
CA ARG A 40 1.31 0.64 -8.11
C ARG A 40 1.42 1.03 -6.62
N ARG A 41 1.13 0.10 -5.71
CA ARG A 41 1.37 0.14 -4.27
C ARG A 41 2.43 -0.87 -3.82
N LYS A 42 3.53 -1.04 -4.55
CA LYS A 42 4.79 -1.49 -3.94
C LYS A 42 5.27 -0.32 -3.07
N HIS A 43 4.65 -0.15 -1.91
CA HIS A 43 5.26 0.64 -0.86
C HIS A 43 6.57 -0.07 -0.54
N ASN A 44 7.68 0.61 -0.82
CA ASN A 44 8.99 0.17 -0.39
C ASN A 44 8.98 0.28 1.14
N ILE A 45 8.57 -0.80 1.82
CA ILE A 45 8.49 -0.86 3.27
C ILE A 45 9.85 -1.33 3.74
N GLU A 46 10.62 -0.42 4.30
CA GLU A 46 11.86 -0.77 4.99
C GLU A 46 11.54 -1.12 6.46
N PRO A 47 11.93 -2.31 6.95
CA PRO A 47 11.74 -2.66 8.35
C PRO A 47 12.73 -1.88 9.21
N THR A 48 12.22 -1.01 10.08
CA THR A 48 13.04 -0.19 10.98
C THR A 48 12.83 -0.62 12.43
N LYS A 49 13.93 -0.83 13.16
CA LYS A 49 13.90 -1.06 14.61
C LYS A 49 13.74 0.29 15.31
N VAL A 50 12.71 0.42 16.15
CA VAL A 50 12.46 1.60 16.98
C VAL A 50 12.42 1.16 18.43
N GLU A 51 13.14 1.87 19.30
CA GLU A 51 13.10 1.63 20.75
C GLU A 51 12.00 2.51 21.35
N ILE A 52 11.05 1.88 22.03
CA ILE A 52 9.90 2.54 22.63
C ILE A 52 9.89 2.21 24.13
N PRO A 53 9.74 3.20 25.02
CA PRO A 53 9.61 2.96 26.45
C PRO A 53 8.46 2.00 26.77
N SER A 54 8.63 1.15 27.78
CA SER A 54 7.61 0.17 28.16
C SER A 54 6.27 0.80 28.55
N SER A 55 6.30 1.96 29.23
CA SER A 55 5.09 2.72 29.56
C SER A 55 4.31 3.14 28.31
N MET A 56 5.00 3.68 27.30
CA MET A 56 4.37 4.09 26.05
C MET A 56 3.83 2.88 25.27
N LEU A 57 4.53 1.74 25.30
CA LEU A 57 4.01 0.50 24.70
C LEU A 57 2.70 0.04 25.36
N THR A 58 2.57 0.18 26.69
CA THR A 58 1.31 -0.17 27.37
C THR A 58 0.16 0.75 26.95
N GLU A 59 0.41 2.04 26.79
CA GLU A 59 -0.59 3.00 26.31
C GLU A 59 -1.02 2.70 24.87
N LEU A 60 -0.05 2.37 24.00
CA LEU A 60 -0.33 1.97 22.61
C LEU A 60 -1.12 0.66 22.53
N ASP A 61 -0.85 -0.31 23.41
CA ASP A 61 -1.61 -1.56 23.48
C ASP A 61 -3.06 -1.33 23.96
N THR A 62 -3.27 -0.42 24.92
CA THR A 62 -4.63 -0.04 25.32
C THR A 62 -5.40 0.60 24.18
N MET A 63 -4.79 1.52 23.44
CA MET A 63 -5.40 2.12 22.25
C MET A 63 -5.68 1.09 21.16
N ALA A 64 -4.77 0.14 20.95
CA ALA A 64 -4.94 -0.94 19.98
C ALA A 64 -6.17 -1.80 20.30
N LYS A 65 -6.41 -2.10 21.58
CA LYS A 65 -7.59 -2.84 22.05
C LYS A 65 -8.88 -2.05 21.87
N GLU A 66 -8.88 -0.76 22.20
CA GLU A 66 -10.06 0.11 22.04
C GLU A 66 -10.47 0.26 20.57
N LEU A 67 -9.49 0.41 19.67
CA LEU A 67 -9.72 0.58 18.25
C LEU A 67 -9.85 -0.76 17.49
N ASN A 68 -9.65 -1.89 18.16
CA ASN A 68 -9.63 -3.24 17.58
C ASN A 68 -8.70 -3.35 16.35
N ILE A 69 -7.50 -2.77 16.45
CA ILE A 69 -6.48 -2.79 15.40
C ILE A 69 -5.13 -3.22 15.97
N SER A 70 -4.21 -3.62 15.10
CA SER A 70 -2.84 -3.96 15.52
C SER A 70 -2.09 -2.76 16.10
N ILE A 71 -1.20 -3.00 17.08
CA ILE A 71 -0.32 -1.95 17.64
C ILE A 71 0.52 -1.27 16.55
N SER A 72 0.97 -2.01 15.53
CA SER A 72 1.70 -1.46 14.39
C SER A 72 0.85 -0.50 13.55
N ALA A 73 -0.46 -0.73 13.46
CA ALA A 73 -1.39 0.19 12.80
C ALA A 73 -1.59 1.46 13.62
N VAL A 74 -1.72 1.35 14.95
CA VAL A 74 -1.79 2.51 15.86
C VAL A 74 -0.53 3.38 15.70
N ILE A 75 0.66 2.78 15.74
CA ILE A 75 1.93 3.49 15.58
C ILE A 75 2.00 4.20 14.22
N LYS A 76 1.66 3.50 13.12
CA LYS A 76 1.64 4.11 11.78
C LYS A 76 0.65 5.27 11.68
N MET A 77 -0.53 5.12 12.27
CA MET A 77 -1.56 6.15 12.30
C MET A 77 -1.09 7.39 13.07
N MET A 78 -0.54 7.20 14.27
CA MET A 78 -0.04 8.32 15.09
C MET A 78 1.13 9.04 14.43
N LEU A 79 2.08 8.29 13.85
CA LEU A 79 3.19 8.87 13.10
C LEU A 79 2.69 9.68 11.90
N ARG A 80 1.72 9.14 11.14
CA ARG A 80 1.15 9.84 10.00
C ARG A 80 0.50 11.16 10.43
N ARG A 81 -0.30 11.12 11.49
CA ARG A 81 -0.94 12.31 12.07
C ARG A 81 0.07 13.37 12.50
N ALA A 82 1.10 12.99 13.23
CA ALA A 82 2.15 13.91 13.68
C ALA A 82 2.90 14.56 12.50
N LEU A 83 3.21 13.78 11.46
CA LEU A 83 3.83 14.30 10.23
C LEU A 83 2.90 15.25 9.47
N ASP A 84 1.62 14.93 9.40
CA ASP A 84 0.61 15.76 8.73
C ASP A 84 0.41 17.08 9.49
N GLU A 85 0.32 17.05 10.82
CA GLU A 85 0.24 18.24 11.68
C GLU A 85 1.46 19.14 11.50
N HIS A 86 2.67 18.56 11.51
CA HIS A 86 3.90 19.31 11.25
C HIS A 86 3.96 19.90 9.83
N TYR A 87 3.50 19.16 8.82
CA TYR A 87 3.45 19.64 7.44
C TYR A 87 2.46 20.81 7.27
N LEU A 88 1.31 20.75 7.94
CA LEU A 88 0.32 21.85 7.94
C LEU A 88 0.89 23.10 8.63
N ALA A 89 1.52 22.95 9.80
CA ALA A 89 2.16 24.06 10.50
C ALA A 89 3.24 24.73 9.65
N LYS A 90 4.07 23.94 8.97
CA LYS A 90 5.11 24.46 8.07
C LYS A 90 4.54 25.20 6.85
N GLN A 91 3.40 24.77 6.32
CA GLN A 91 2.75 25.46 5.20
C GLN A 91 2.12 26.78 5.62
N GLN A 92 1.52 26.86 6.80
CA GLN A 92 0.99 28.11 7.35
C GLN A 92 2.09 29.16 7.49
N ILE A 93 3.25 28.78 8.04
CA ILE A 93 4.41 29.67 8.15
C ILE A 93 4.92 30.14 6.77
N LYS A 94 4.82 29.30 5.74
CA LYS A 94 5.27 29.66 4.37
C LYS A 94 4.25 30.55 3.64
N SER A 95 2.97 30.52 4.01
CA SER A 95 1.93 31.34 3.40
C SER A 95 1.86 32.76 3.97
N GLU A 96 2.51 33.00 5.12
CA GLU A 96 2.57 34.31 5.80
C GLU A 96 3.86 35.09 5.49
N MET A 97 4.76 34.51 4.68
CA MET A 97 5.94 35.17 4.09
C MET A 97 5.73 35.45 2.60
#